data_AF-A0AAV6ZAI1-F1
#
_entry.id   AF-A0AAV6ZAI1-F1
#
_cell.length_a   1.000
_cell.length_b   1.000
_cell.length_c   1.000
_cell.angle_alpha   90.00
_cell.angle_beta   90.00
_cell.angle_gamma   90.00
#
_symmetry.space_group_name_H-M   'P 1'
#
loop_
_entity.id
_entity.type
_entity.pdbx_description
1 polymer ?
#
loop_
_entity_poly.entity_id
_entity_poly.type
_entity_poly.pdbx_seq_one_letter_code
_entity_poly.pdbx_strand_id
1 'polypeptide(L)'
;MEGLGIFGATDMIGAVASIPALLSGAMSHVYYSYTEILAVVGVFYIMWKMFNFLYFCYTLIQLHVTPWLLNKTKHIQHYGEWAIVTGATAGIGKEYAEELAKHGMNILLISRSKEKLQEVSDAITKTYGVKTRFIIADFSRERFAKVPEDKVWEIINVNIAAAVMMAHIVLPGMVERKRGAIVNVTSATCCQPVPLMTLYAATKVMIIYVWCHAAGLFIYSINKHIKITELFITSHM
;
A
#
# COMPACT_ATOMS: atom_id res chain seq x y z
N MET A 1 -8.19 -90.84 30.83
CA MET A 1 -6.91 -90.16 31.12
C MET A 1 -6.05 -90.46 29.90
N GLU A 2 -5.72 -89.54 28.99
CA GLU A 2 -5.52 -88.09 29.02
C GLU A 2 -5.66 -87.56 27.58
N GLY A 3 -5.83 -86.24 27.39
CA GLY A 3 -5.45 -85.59 26.12
C GLY A 3 -6.53 -84.81 25.36
N LEU A 4 -7.61 -84.37 25.98
CA LEU A 4 -8.44 -83.28 25.43
C LEU A 4 -8.01 -81.95 26.05
N GLY A 5 -7.40 -81.08 25.24
CA GLY A 5 -7.35 -79.65 25.54
C GLY A 5 -5.95 -79.06 25.71
N ILE A 6 -5.24 -78.80 24.61
CA ILE A 6 -4.19 -77.76 24.56
C ILE A 6 -4.11 -77.04 23.19
N PHE A 7 -4.68 -77.61 22.13
CA PHE A 7 -4.50 -77.10 20.75
C PHE A 7 -5.20 -75.76 20.41
N GLY A 8 -6.07 -75.23 21.28
CA GLY A 8 -6.78 -73.96 21.03
C GLY A 8 -6.21 -72.74 21.77
N ALA A 9 -5.48 -72.95 22.86
CA ALA A 9 -5.01 -71.86 23.72
C ALA A 9 -3.72 -71.21 23.19
N THR A 10 -2.82 -72.01 22.59
CA THR A 10 -1.54 -71.52 22.06
C THR A 10 -1.70 -70.64 20.83
N ASP A 11 -2.67 -70.95 19.96
CA ASP A 11 -2.96 -70.16 18.75
C ASP A 11 -3.67 -68.83 19.09
N MET A 12 -4.54 -68.82 20.10
CA MET A 12 -5.12 -67.57 20.62
C MET A 12 -4.09 -66.68 21.30
N ILE A 13 -3.14 -67.23 22.06
CA ILE A 13 -2.08 -66.44 22.72
C ILE A 13 -1.16 -65.81 21.67
N GLY A 14 -0.81 -66.51 20.59
CA GLY A 14 -0.04 -65.95 19.47
C GLY A 14 -0.79 -64.86 18.70
N ALA A 15 -2.10 -65.01 18.50
CA ALA A 15 -2.95 -63.99 17.89
C ALA A 15 -3.07 -62.74 18.79
N VAL A 16 -3.25 -62.91 20.09
CA VAL A 16 -3.32 -61.78 21.04
C VAL A 16 -1.96 -61.08 21.20
N ALA A 17 -0.86 -61.83 21.17
CA ALA A 17 0.50 -61.29 21.23
C ALA A 17 0.91 -60.48 19.98
N SER A 18 0.25 -60.69 18.84
CA SER A 18 0.50 -59.97 17.59
C SER A 18 -0.36 -58.70 17.41
N ILE A 19 -1.43 -58.54 18.20
CA ILE A 19 -2.29 -57.33 18.20
C ILE A 19 -1.49 -56.04 18.47
N PRO A 20 -0.57 -55.97 19.45
CA PRO A 20 0.21 -54.75 19.71
C PRO A 20 1.13 -54.36 18.53
N ALA A 21 1.67 -55.34 17.81
CA ALA A 21 2.52 -55.11 16.63
C ALA A 21 1.68 -54.64 15.42
N LEU A 22 0.47 -55.15 15.27
CA LEU A 22 -0.48 -54.72 14.24
C LEU A 22 -1.00 -53.29 14.52
N LEU A 23 -1.29 -52.98 15.78
CA LEU A 23 -1.68 -51.63 16.22
C LEU A 23 -0.54 -50.63 16.05
N SER A 24 0.71 -50.98 16.40
CA SER A 24 1.86 -50.08 16.20
C SER A 24 2.17 -49.86 14.71
N GLY A 25 2.02 -50.89 13.88
CA GLY A 25 2.11 -50.79 12.42
C GLY A 25 1.03 -49.87 11.83
N ALA A 26 -0.23 -50.05 12.22
CA ALA A 26 -1.33 -49.19 11.75
C ALA A 26 -1.18 -47.73 12.22
N MET A 27 -0.78 -47.52 13.48
CA MET A 27 -0.56 -46.18 14.05
C MET A 27 0.61 -45.46 13.39
N SER A 28 1.69 -46.18 13.05
CA SER A 28 2.81 -45.59 12.31
C SER A 28 2.39 -45.21 10.88
N HIS A 29 1.65 -46.06 10.17
CA HIS A 29 1.14 -45.74 8.82
C HIS A 29 0.25 -44.49 8.81
N VAL A 30 -0.62 -44.36 9.82
CA VAL A 30 -1.48 -43.19 10.01
C VAL A 30 -0.63 -41.95 10.32
N TYR A 31 0.36 -42.07 11.20
CA TYR A 31 1.27 -40.96 11.54
C TYR A 31 2.10 -40.50 10.33
N TYR A 32 2.67 -41.42 9.55
CA TYR A 32 3.39 -41.12 8.31
C TYR A 32 2.48 -40.41 7.29
N SER A 33 1.25 -40.87 7.13
CA SER A 33 0.28 -40.22 6.24
C SER A 33 -0.02 -38.77 6.65
N TYR A 34 -0.10 -38.47 7.95
CA TYR A 34 -0.28 -37.08 8.43
C TYR A 34 0.95 -36.21 8.19
N THR A 35 2.15 -36.76 8.41
CA THR A 35 3.39 -35.99 8.18
C THR A 35 3.60 -35.65 6.71
N GLU A 36 3.22 -36.54 5.78
CA GLU A 36 3.27 -36.27 4.33
C GLU A 36 2.33 -35.13 3.93
N ILE A 37 1.09 -35.12 4.43
CA ILE A 37 0.13 -34.05 4.13
C ILE A 37 0.62 -32.70 4.66
N LEU A 38 1.13 -32.67 5.89
CA LEU A 38 1.69 -31.45 6.49
C LEU A 38 2.94 -30.96 5.74
N ALA A 39 3.80 -31.88 5.29
CA ALA A 39 4.98 -31.53 4.49
C ALA A 39 4.57 -30.92 3.14
N VAL A 40 3.59 -31.50 2.45
CA VAL A 40 3.07 -30.95 1.18
C VAL A 40 2.50 -29.55 1.38
N VAL A 41 1.64 -29.35 2.39
CA VAL A 41 1.11 -28.01 2.72
C VAL A 41 2.22 -27.02 3.06
N GLY A 42 3.24 -27.47 3.80
CA GLY A 42 4.43 -26.69 4.12
C GLY A 42 5.21 -26.26 2.88
N VAL A 43 5.42 -27.18 1.93
CA VAL A 43 6.10 -26.89 0.64
C VAL A 43 5.30 -25.89 -0.18
N PHE A 44 3.97 -26.06 -0.30
CA PHE A 44 3.12 -25.11 -1.00
C PHE A 44 3.18 -23.71 -0.37
N TYR A 45 3.16 -23.62 0.96
CA TYR A 45 3.28 -22.35 1.67
C TYR A 45 4.66 -21.70 1.46
N ILE A 46 5.76 -22.46 1.56
CA ILE A 46 7.12 -21.96 1.31
C ILE A 46 7.27 -21.50 -0.13
N MET A 47 6.76 -22.26 -1.09
CA MET A 47 6.77 -21.91 -2.51
C MET A 47 6.00 -20.61 -2.76
N TRP A 48 4.81 -20.45 -2.16
CA TRP A 48 4.04 -19.22 -2.25
C TRP A 48 4.76 -18.03 -1.61
N LYS A 49 5.39 -18.22 -0.44
CA LYS A 49 6.20 -17.18 0.21
C LYS A 49 7.44 -16.80 -0.62
N MET A 50 8.11 -17.78 -1.21
CA MET A 50 9.25 -17.58 -2.10
C MET A 50 8.85 -16.79 -3.34
N PHE A 51 7.72 -17.13 -3.96
CA PHE A 51 7.18 -16.39 -5.09
C PHE A 51 6.89 -14.93 -4.74
N ASN A 52 6.22 -14.68 -3.59
CA ASN A 52 5.98 -13.33 -3.10
C ASN A 52 7.28 -12.56 -2.82
N PHE A 53 8.29 -13.23 -2.26
CA PHE A 53 9.60 -12.63 -1.99
C PHE A 53 10.35 -12.28 -3.28
N LEU A 54 10.36 -13.18 -4.27
CA LEU A 54 10.95 -12.92 -5.58
C LEU A 54 10.24 -11.78 -6.31
N TYR A 55 8.89 -11.74 -6.25
CA TYR A 55 8.10 -10.64 -6.80
C TYR A 55 8.41 -9.32 -6.09
N PHE A 56 8.58 -9.35 -4.76
CA PHE A 56 9.01 -8.20 -3.97
C PHE A 56 10.41 -7.71 -4.40
N CYS A 57 11.39 -8.60 -4.53
CA CYS A 57 12.72 -8.27 -5.03
C CYS A 57 12.68 -7.71 -6.45
N TYR A 58 11.89 -8.31 -7.36
CA TYR A 58 11.70 -7.79 -8.71
C TYR A 58 11.11 -6.38 -8.69
N THR A 59 10.10 -6.14 -7.84
CA THR A 59 9.48 -4.83 -7.66
C THR A 59 10.49 -3.81 -7.13
N LEU A 60 11.35 -4.18 -6.18
CA LEU A 60 12.41 -3.31 -5.65
C LEU A 60 13.45 -2.97 -6.72
N ILE A 61 13.89 -3.96 -7.50
CA ILE A 61 14.81 -3.74 -8.62
C ILE A 61 14.13 -2.81 -9.64
N GLN A 62 12.86 -3.05 -9.99
CA GLN A 62 12.16 -2.17 -10.90
C GLN A 62 11.99 -0.75 -10.36
N LEU A 63 11.74 -0.57 -9.06
CA LEU A 63 11.57 0.74 -8.44
C LEU A 63 12.87 1.53 -8.32
N HIS A 64 14.00 0.89 -8.03
CA HIS A 64 15.28 1.60 -7.81
C HIS A 64 16.15 1.66 -9.07
N VAL A 65 16.23 0.57 -9.83
CA VAL A 65 17.16 0.44 -10.96
C VAL A 65 16.57 1.04 -12.23
N THR A 66 15.27 0.86 -12.48
CA THR A 66 14.64 1.32 -13.72
C THR A 66 14.59 2.85 -13.86
N PRO A 67 14.24 3.65 -12.83
CA PRO A 67 14.27 5.11 -12.95
C PRO A 67 15.69 5.65 -13.18
N TRP A 68 16.69 4.98 -12.61
CA TRP A 68 18.11 5.35 -12.77
C TRP A 68 18.63 5.01 -14.18
N LEU A 69 18.27 3.85 -14.75
CA LEU A 69 18.72 3.45 -16.10
C LEU A 69 17.91 4.06 -17.24
N LEU A 70 16.59 4.20 -17.08
CA LEU A 70 15.70 4.70 -18.13
C LEU A 70 15.32 6.14 -17.83
N ASN A 71 16.30 7.03 -17.60
CA ASN A 71 16.12 8.48 -17.40
C ASN A 71 15.53 9.18 -18.65
N LYS A 72 14.35 8.73 -19.08
CA LYS A 72 13.42 9.42 -19.94
C LYS A 72 12.63 10.29 -18.99
N THR A 73 13.14 11.50 -18.79
CA THR A 73 12.33 12.63 -18.34
C THR A 73 11.14 12.75 -19.28
N LYS A 74 10.04 12.06 -18.95
CA LYS A 74 8.78 12.24 -19.66
C LYS A 74 8.39 13.69 -19.45
N HIS A 75 8.21 14.41 -20.55
CA HIS A 75 7.85 15.82 -20.56
C HIS A 75 6.55 16.05 -19.78
N ILE A 76 6.64 16.33 -18.48
CA ILE A 76 5.51 16.30 -17.52
C ILE A 76 4.44 17.33 -17.91
N GLN A 77 4.83 18.36 -18.65
CA GLN A 77 3.97 19.43 -19.17
C GLN A 77 2.82 18.91 -20.08
N HIS A 78 2.89 17.67 -20.59
CA HIS A 78 1.76 17.07 -21.29
C HIS A 78 0.53 16.88 -20.40
N TYR A 79 0.68 16.77 -19.08
CA TYR A 79 -0.43 16.69 -18.13
C TYR A 79 -1.02 18.07 -17.80
N GLY A 80 -0.29 19.16 -18.03
CA GLY A 80 -0.72 20.53 -17.77
C GLY A 80 0.46 21.47 -17.55
N GLU A 81 0.20 22.77 -17.49
CA GLU A 81 1.23 23.79 -17.21
C GLU A 81 1.42 24.05 -15.70
N TRP A 82 0.44 23.65 -14.88
CA TRP A 82 0.41 23.89 -13.45
C TRP A 82 0.31 22.58 -12.68
N ALA A 83 1.13 22.44 -11.65
CA ALA A 83 1.03 21.40 -10.65
C ALA A 83 0.56 21.99 -9.33
N ILE A 84 -0.41 21.33 -8.69
CA ILE A 84 -0.94 21.73 -7.39
C ILE A 84 -0.35 20.80 -6.34
N VAL A 85 0.30 21.37 -5.33
CA VAL A 85 0.95 20.60 -4.26
C VAL A 85 0.35 21.00 -2.91
N THR A 86 -0.36 20.07 -2.28
CA THR A 86 -0.91 20.22 -0.93
C THR A 86 0.11 19.79 0.12
N GLY A 87 0.24 20.56 1.21
CA GLY A 87 1.25 20.31 2.25
C GLY A 87 2.67 20.69 1.84
N ALA A 88 2.83 21.68 0.95
CA ALA A 88 4.09 21.97 0.27
C ALA A 88 5.14 22.74 1.10
N THR A 89 4.88 23.04 2.36
CA THR A 89 5.78 23.86 3.19
C THR A 89 6.97 23.10 3.78
N ALA A 90 6.94 21.77 3.81
CA ALA A 90 8.01 20.95 4.39
C ALA A 90 7.96 19.50 3.89
N GLY A 91 9.07 18.77 4.07
CA GLY A 91 9.17 17.35 3.80
C GLY A 91 8.84 16.99 2.34
N ILE A 92 8.14 15.86 2.17
CA ILE A 92 7.80 15.29 0.86
C ILE A 92 7.11 16.30 -0.06
N GLY A 93 6.15 17.08 0.46
CA GLY A 93 5.43 18.06 -0.34
C GLY A 93 6.34 19.16 -0.91
N LYS A 94 7.34 19.59 -0.15
CA LYS A 94 8.33 20.58 -0.60
C LYS A 94 9.21 20.01 -1.71
N GLU A 95 9.77 18.82 -1.50
CA GLU A 95 10.63 18.14 -2.49
C GLU A 95 9.88 17.87 -3.81
N TYR A 96 8.61 17.47 -3.72
CA TYR A 96 7.76 17.31 -4.91
C TYR A 96 7.55 18.63 -5.66
N ALA A 97 7.33 19.73 -4.94
CA ALA A 97 7.18 21.04 -5.56
C ALA A 97 8.47 21.48 -6.28
N GLU A 98 9.64 21.24 -5.67
CA GLU A 98 10.95 21.56 -6.25
C GLU A 98 11.26 20.69 -7.47
N GLU A 99 11.06 19.37 -7.40
CA GLU A 99 11.29 18.48 -8.54
C GLU A 99 10.32 18.75 -9.70
N LEU A 100 9.06 19.09 -9.44
CA LEU A 100 8.11 19.48 -10.50
C LEU A 100 8.52 20.82 -11.13
N ALA A 101 8.98 21.79 -10.34
CA ALA A 101 9.46 23.08 -10.82
C ALA A 101 10.72 22.94 -11.70
N LYS A 102 11.64 22.07 -11.31
CA LYS A 102 12.85 21.72 -12.10
C LYS A 102 12.52 21.19 -13.49
N HIS A 103 11.37 20.53 -13.64
CA HIS A 103 10.86 20.06 -14.94
C HIS A 103 9.99 21.09 -15.68
N GLY A 104 9.98 22.35 -15.22
CA GLY A 104 9.34 23.48 -15.90
C GLY A 104 7.83 23.61 -15.65
N MET A 105 7.29 22.95 -14.61
CA MET A 105 5.90 23.14 -14.21
C MET A 105 5.76 24.39 -13.35
N ASN A 106 4.70 25.17 -13.57
CA ASN A 106 4.30 26.22 -12.64
C ASN A 106 3.68 25.57 -11.40
N ILE A 107 3.95 26.12 -10.21
CA ILE A 107 3.56 25.46 -8.96
C ILE A 107 2.51 26.29 -8.21
N LEU A 108 1.40 25.65 -7.87
CA LEU A 108 0.41 26.16 -6.92
C LEU A 108 0.60 25.45 -5.57
N LEU A 109 1.16 26.16 -4.60
CA LEU A 109 1.46 25.65 -3.27
C LEU A 109 0.25 25.85 -2.35
N ILE A 110 -0.15 24.80 -1.62
CA ILE A 110 -1.24 24.90 -0.64
C ILE A 110 -0.76 24.42 0.73
N SER A 111 -0.85 25.28 1.75
CA SER A 111 -0.51 24.96 3.14
C SER A 111 -1.10 25.97 4.12
N ARG A 112 -0.83 25.78 5.41
CA ARG A 112 -1.38 26.55 6.52
C ARG A 112 -0.57 27.80 6.88
N SER A 113 0.76 27.72 6.80
CA SER A 113 1.64 28.84 7.18
C SER A 113 1.96 29.69 5.97
N LYS A 114 1.52 30.96 6.02
CA LYS A 114 1.75 31.94 4.96
C LYS A 114 3.24 32.25 4.79
N GLU A 115 3.96 32.39 5.89
CA GLU A 115 5.36 32.78 5.93
C GLU A 115 6.22 31.73 5.24
N LYS A 116 6.03 30.46 5.61
CA LYS A 116 6.74 29.33 4.99
C LYS A 116 6.35 29.12 3.54
N LEU A 117 5.07 29.33 3.19
CA LEU A 117 4.63 29.25 1.80
C LEU A 117 5.34 30.29 0.95
N GLN A 118 5.44 31.52 1.43
CA GLN A 118 6.07 32.61 0.70
C GLN A 118 7.56 32.36 0.53
N GLU A 119 8.25 31.91 1.58
CA GLU A 119 9.66 31.50 1.51
C GLU A 119 9.91 30.42 0.45
N VAL A 120 9.12 29.33 0.44
CA VAL A 120 9.24 28.25 -0.54
C VAL A 120 8.89 28.72 -1.95
N SER A 121 7.85 29.56 -2.08
CA SER A 121 7.43 30.15 -3.36
C SER A 121 8.55 30.99 -3.98
N ASP A 122 9.17 31.85 -3.19
CA ASP A 122 10.25 32.74 -3.61
C ASP A 122 11.50 31.93 -3.98
N ALA A 123 11.84 30.90 -3.18
CA ALA A 123 12.96 30.01 -3.45
C ALA A 123 12.81 29.25 -4.78
N ILE A 124 11.63 28.68 -5.04
CA ILE A 124 11.33 27.95 -6.29
C ILE A 124 11.38 28.90 -7.49
N THR A 125 10.77 30.09 -7.37
CA THR A 125 10.73 31.09 -8.45
C THR A 125 12.14 31.55 -8.81
N LYS A 126 12.97 31.82 -7.80
CA LYS A 126 14.37 32.26 -7.99
C LYS A 126 15.24 31.18 -8.61
N THR A 127 15.05 29.92 -8.23
CA THR A 127 15.93 28.82 -8.64
C THR A 127 15.59 28.29 -10.03
N TYR A 128 14.30 28.17 -10.34
CA TYR A 128 13.84 27.48 -11.56
C TYR A 128 13.16 28.39 -12.58
N GLY A 129 12.89 29.66 -12.25
CA GLY A 129 12.28 30.62 -13.17
C GLY A 129 10.81 30.33 -13.52
N VAL A 130 10.15 29.44 -12.78
CA VAL A 130 8.73 29.08 -12.97
C VAL A 130 7.80 30.01 -12.20
N LYS A 131 6.53 30.12 -12.64
CA LYS A 131 5.53 30.90 -11.90
C LYS A 131 5.08 30.10 -10.69
N THR A 132 5.04 30.76 -9.55
CA THR A 132 4.50 30.20 -8.32
C THR A 132 3.28 30.99 -7.85
N ARG A 133 2.31 30.28 -7.28
CA ARG A 133 1.16 30.86 -6.58
C ARG A 133 0.98 30.07 -5.29
N PHE A 134 0.45 30.69 -4.26
CA PHE A 134 0.11 29.98 -3.04
C PHE A 134 -1.31 30.29 -2.58
N ILE A 135 -1.98 29.28 -2.03
CA ILE A 135 -3.27 29.42 -1.36
C ILE A 135 -3.07 28.97 0.08
N ILE A 136 -3.47 29.85 1.00
CA ILE A 136 -3.50 29.52 2.42
C ILE A 136 -4.79 28.74 2.64
N ALA A 137 -4.67 27.42 2.72
CA ALA A 137 -5.78 26.55 3.04
C ALA A 137 -5.38 25.63 4.19
N ASP A 138 -6.24 25.62 5.20
CA ASP A 138 -6.13 24.70 6.31
C ASP A 138 -7.08 23.54 6.08
N PHE A 139 -6.52 22.40 5.67
CA PHE A 139 -7.27 21.15 5.51
C PHE A 139 -7.62 20.48 6.85
N SER A 140 -7.27 21.10 7.99
CA SER A 140 -7.49 20.55 9.34
C SER A 140 -8.71 21.13 10.07
N ARG A 141 -9.82 21.52 9.40
CA ARG A 141 -10.99 22.05 10.13
C ARG A 141 -12.36 21.52 9.66
N GLU A 142 -13.03 20.78 10.55
CA GLU A 142 -13.83 21.36 11.65
C GLU A 142 -13.11 21.09 13.01
N ARG A 143 -13.27 21.96 14.02
CA ARG A 143 -12.62 21.86 15.35
C ARG A 143 -13.65 21.50 16.43
N PHE A 144 -13.40 20.42 17.18
CA PHE A 144 -13.70 20.34 18.62
C PHE A 144 -12.43 19.80 19.33
N ALA A 145 -12.25 20.04 20.62
CA ALA A 145 -10.93 20.06 21.26
C ALA A 145 -10.64 18.91 22.25
N LYS A 146 -9.39 18.39 22.16
CA LYS A 146 -8.57 17.58 23.12
C LYS A 146 -8.71 16.05 23.10
N VAL A 147 -8.05 15.40 22.13
CA VAL A 147 -8.11 13.94 21.82
C VAL A 147 -9.39 13.20 22.26
N PRO A 148 -10.56 13.60 21.76
CA PRO A 148 -11.82 12.85 21.82
C PRO A 148 -12.16 12.44 20.37
N GLU A 149 -13.42 12.14 20.04
CA GLU A 149 -13.93 11.86 18.68
C GLU A 149 -13.31 12.77 17.59
N ASP A 150 -13.01 14.02 17.93
CA ASP A 150 -12.41 15.04 17.09
C ASP A 150 -11.06 14.66 16.46
N LYS A 151 -10.22 13.86 17.13
CA LYS A 151 -8.93 13.42 16.54
C LYS A 151 -9.15 12.35 15.47
N VAL A 152 -10.22 11.57 15.59
CA VAL A 152 -10.63 10.61 14.57
C VAL A 152 -11.09 11.37 13.32
N TRP A 153 -11.96 12.36 13.52
CA TRP A 153 -12.43 13.25 12.45
C TRP A 153 -11.32 14.09 11.84
N GLU A 154 -10.32 14.55 12.59
CA GLU A 154 -9.15 15.26 12.06
C GLU A 154 -8.37 14.37 11.08
N ILE A 155 -8.09 13.12 11.47
CA ILE A 155 -7.35 12.17 10.62
C ILE A 155 -8.17 11.83 9.38
N ILE A 156 -9.49 11.67 9.50
CA ILE A 156 -10.40 11.43 8.37
C ILE A 156 -10.45 12.66 7.46
N ASN A 157 -10.63 13.86 7.99
CA ASN A 157 -10.76 15.08 7.21
C ASN A 157 -9.49 15.40 6.44
N VAL A 158 -8.33 15.28 7.08
CA VAL A 158 -7.03 15.60 6.45
C VAL A 158 -6.64 14.54 5.41
N ASN A 159 -6.86 13.25 5.68
CA ASN A 159 -6.41 12.20 4.77
C ASN A 159 -7.45 11.84 3.70
N ILE A 160 -8.73 11.82 4.04
CA ILE A 160 -9.80 11.39 3.14
C ILE A 160 -10.50 12.60 2.54
N ALA A 161 -11.14 13.43 3.37
CA ALA A 161 -12.06 14.47 2.86
C ALA A 161 -11.30 15.48 1.99
N ALA A 162 -10.14 15.96 2.44
CA ALA A 162 -9.32 16.89 1.68
C ALA A 162 -8.88 16.31 0.32
N ALA A 163 -8.44 15.04 0.28
CA ALA A 163 -8.03 14.39 -0.96
C ALA A 163 -9.20 14.22 -1.93
N VAL A 164 -10.36 13.78 -1.43
CA VAL A 164 -11.59 13.60 -2.22
C VAL A 164 -12.12 14.94 -2.74
N MET A 165 -12.17 15.97 -1.91
CA MET A 165 -12.65 17.30 -2.29
C MET A 165 -11.73 17.99 -3.30
N MET A 166 -10.41 17.92 -3.09
CA MET A 166 -9.43 18.46 -4.04
C MET A 166 -9.59 17.81 -5.41
N ALA A 167 -9.70 16.48 -5.43
CA ALA A 167 -9.92 15.76 -6.67
C ALA A 167 -11.28 16.10 -7.30
N HIS A 168 -12.35 16.22 -6.53
CA HIS A 168 -13.66 16.62 -7.03
C HIS A 168 -13.64 18.00 -7.69
N ILE A 169 -12.83 18.93 -7.17
CA ILE A 169 -12.68 20.28 -7.74
C ILE A 169 -11.85 20.25 -9.04
N VAL A 170 -10.74 19.51 -9.07
CA VAL A 170 -9.82 19.54 -10.23
C VAL A 170 -10.27 18.60 -11.36
N LEU A 171 -10.97 17.52 -11.04
CA LEU A 171 -11.29 16.44 -11.98
C LEU A 171 -12.19 16.88 -13.14
N PRO A 172 -13.27 17.66 -12.95
CA PRO A 172 -14.09 18.15 -14.06
C PRO A 172 -13.26 18.91 -15.11
N GLY A 173 -12.35 19.77 -14.64
CA GLY A 173 -11.44 20.50 -15.52
C GLY A 173 -10.40 19.60 -16.22
N MET A 174 -9.94 18.53 -15.57
CA MET A 174 -9.05 17.55 -16.22
C MET A 174 -9.77 16.75 -17.31
N VAL A 175 -11.05 16.38 -17.06
CA VAL A 175 -11.92 15.69 -18.03
C VAL A 175 -12.16 16.56 -19.26
N GLU A 176 -12.51 17.83 -19.05
CA GLU A 176 -12.71 18.80 -20.13
C GLU A 176 -11.45 18.97 -20.99
N ARG A 177 -10.28 19.12 -20.35
CA ARG A 177 -8.99 19.27 -21.05
C ARG A 177 -8.44 17.96 -21.63
N LYS A 178 -9.07 16.82 -21.32
CA LYS A 178 -8.62 15.46 -21.65
C LYS A 178 -7.15 15.19 -21.32
N ARG A 179 -6.64 15.82 -20.27
CA ARG A 179 -5.26 15.63 -19.78
C ARG A 179 -5.16 16.05 -18.32
N GLY A 180 -4.45 15.26 -17.53
CA GLY A 180 -4.22 15.53 -16.12
C GLY A 180 -3.63 14.33 -15.41
N ALA A 181 -2.94 14.59 -14.31
CA ALA A 181 -2.47 13.56 -13.40
C ALA A 181 -2.80 13.93 -11.95
N ILE A 182 -3.32 12.98 -11.19
CA ILE A 182 -3.48 13.09 -9.74
C ILE A 182 -2.54 12.06 -9.11
N VAL A 183 -1.66 12.55 -8.25
CA VAL A 183 -0.74 11.71 -7.47
C VAL A 183 -1.06 11.89 -6.01
N ASN A 184 -1.56 10.82 -5.39
CA ASN A 184 -1.81 10.79 -3.97
C ASN A 184 -0.64 10.09 -3.26
N VAL A 185 -0.35 10.55 -2.06
CA VAL A 185 0.74 10.01 -1.23
C VAL A 185 0.16 9.10 -0.15
N THR A 186 0.54 7.83 -0.22
CA THR A 186 0.13 6.76 0.72
C THR A 186 1.34 6.19 1.47
N SER A 187 1.08 5.27 2.40
CA SER A 187 2.09 4.70 3.30
C SER A 187 2.10 3.17 3.22
N ALA A 188 3.26 2.56 3.40
CA ALA A 188 3.39 1.10 3.50
C ALA A 188 2.69 0.48 4.72
N THR A 189 2.31 1.30 5.71
CA THR A 189 1.47 0.88 6.86
C THR A 189 0.09 0.36 6.46
N CYS A 190 -0.32 0.52 5.20
CA CYS A 190 -1.51 -0.14 4.64
C CYS A 190 -1.38 -1.66 4.59
N CYS A 191 -0.17 -2.20 4.42
CA CYS A 191 0.07 -3.62 4.25
C CYS A 191 0.35 -4.35 5.58
N GLN A 192 0.78 -3.61 6.61
CA GLN A 192 1.02 -4.14 7.96
C GLN A 192 0.45 -3.16 8.99
N PRO A 193 -0.67 -3.51 9.65
CA PRO A 193 -1.23 -2.67 10.70
C PRO A 193 -0.27 -2.65 11.90
N VAL A 194 0.36 -1.50 12.14
CA VAL A 194 1.21 -1.27 13.32
C VAL A 194 0.32 -0.85 14.50
N PRO A 195 0.47 -1.44 15.70
CA PRO A 195 -0.26 -1.01 16.88
C PRO A 195 -0.11 0.51 17.10
N LEU A 196 -1.20 1.19 17.50
CA LEU A 196 -1.29 2.64 17.71
C LEU A 196 -1.39 3.53 16.45
N MET A 197 -1.32 2.96 15.23
CA MET A 197 -1.50 3.70 13.96
C MET A 197 -2.70 3.22 13.13
N THR A 198 -3.61 2.44 13.75
CA THR A 198 -4.70 1.75 13.05
C THR A 198 -5.61 2.68 12.26
N LEU A 199 -5.96 3.85 12.80
CA LEU A 199 -6.83 4.81 12.11
C LEU A 199 -6.11 5.48 10.92
N TYR A 200 -4.83 5.83 11.10
CA TYR A 200 -4.02 6.36 10.01
C TYR A 200 -3.89 5.33 8.87
N ALA A 201 -3.57 4.08 9.22
CA ALA A 201 -3.53 2.97 8.26
C ALA A 201 -4.88 2.80 7.54
N ALA A 202 -6.00 2.84 8.27
CA ALA A 202 -7.35 2.75 7.69
C ALA A 202 -7.63 3.87 6.68
N THR A 203 -7.27 5.12 6.99
CA THR A 203 -7.48 6.23 6.05
C THR A 203 -6.64 6.10 4.78
N LYS A 204 -5.41 5.60 4.88
CA LYS A 204 -4.54 5.38 3.72
C LYS A 204 -5.00 4.19 2.88
N VAL A 205 -5.49 3.13 3.50
CA VAL A 205 -6.17 2.03 2.81
C VAL A 205 -7.40 2.54 2.05
N MET A 206 -8.19 3.43 2.64
CA MET A 206 -9.36 3.98 1.97
C MET A 206 -9.01 4.80 0.72
N ILE A 207 -7.96 5.62 0.77
CA ILE A 207 -7.44 6.32 -0.43
C ILE A 207 -7.08 5.28 -1.50
N ILE A 208 -6.33 4.23 -1.14
CA ILE A 208 -5.96 3.18 -2.09
C ILE A 208 -7.21 2.52 -2.71
N TYR A 209 -8.22 2.15 -1.93
CA TYR A 209 -9.42 1.51 -2.47
C TYR A 209 -10.24 2.46 -3.34
N VAL A 210 -10.49 3.68 -2.88
CA VAL A 210 -11.27 4.68 -3.64
C VAL A 210 -10.57 5.01 -4.96
N TRP A 211 -9.26 5.25 -4.94
CA TRP A 211 -8.52 5.76 -6.10
C TRP A 211 -7.97 4.65 -7.00
N CYS A 212 -7.51 3.53 -6.45
CA CYS A 212 -6.94 2.43 -7.24
C CYS A 212 -8.03 1.49 -7.79
N HIS A 213 -9.12 1.25 -7.04
CA HIS A 213 -10.14 0.26 -7.45
C HIS A 213 -11.42 0.89 -8.02
N ALA A 214 -11.97 1.95 -7.43
CA ALA A 214 -13.26 2.49 -7.88
C ALA A 214 -13.11 3.64 -8.90
N ALA A 215 -12.45 4.74 -8.49
CA ALA A 215 -12.37 5.96 -9.27
C ALA A 215 -11.31 5.87 -10.39
N GLY A 216 -10.14 5.27 -10.12
CA GLY A 216 -9.07 5.15 -11.12
C GLY A 216 -9.46 4.30 -12.33
N LEU A 217 -10.10 3.14 -12.10
CA LEU A 217 -10.58 2.28 -13.18
C LEU A 217 -11.72 2.93 -13.97
N PHE A 218 -12.66 3.59 -13.29
CA PHE A 218 -13.75 4.31 -13.93
C PHE A 218 -13.27 5.50 -14.77
N ILE A 219 -12.37 6.33 -14.23
CA ILE A 219 -11.82 7.50 -14.92
C ILE A 219 -10.92 7.07 -16.08
N TYR A 220 -10.12 6.01 -15.91
CA TYR A 220 -9.33 5.43 -17.01
C TYR A 220 -10.24 4.88 -18.12
N SER A 221 -11.40 4.31 -17.75
CA SER A 221 -12.40 3.83 -18.71
C SER A 221 -13.07 4.98 -19.48
N ILE A 222 -13.26 6.15 -18.87
CA ILE A 222 -13.84 7.33 -19.51
C ILE A 222 -12.80 8.09 -20.35
N ASN A 223 -11.55 8.20 -19.89
CA ASN A 223 -10.51 8.94 -20.57
C ASN A 223 -9.10 8.40 -20.29
N LYS A 224 -8.52 7.69 -21.28
CA LYS A 224 -7.18 7.09 -21.19
C LYS A 224 -6.04 8.10 -20.98
N HIS A 225 -6.28 9.40 -21.18
CA HIS A 225 -5.28 10.46 -21.04
C HIS A 225 -5.21 11.08 -19.64
N ILE A 226 -6.12 10.70 -18.73
CA ILE A 226 -6.07 11.08 -17.32
C ILE A 226 -5.49 9.92 -16.53
N LYS A 227 -4.47 10.21 -15.70
CA LYS A 227 -3.86 9.20 -14.83
C LYS A 227 -4.05 9.55 -13.38
N ILE A 228 -4.46 8.54 -12.61
CA ILE A 228 -4.51 8.60 -11.17
C ILE A 228 -3.53 7.55 -10.67
N THR A 229 -2.58 7.95 -9.84
CA THR A 229 -1.53 7.06 -9.35
C THR A 229 -1.29 7.32 -7.87
N GLU A 230 -1.07 6.22 -7.15
CA GLU A 230 -0.72 6.24 -5.74
C GLU A 230 0.80 6.06 -5.60
N LEU A 231 1.43 6.90 -4.80
CA LEU A 231 2.82 6.74 -4.43
C LEU A 231 2.92 6.21 -3.00
N PHE A 232 3.52 5.03 -2.86
CA PHE A 232 3.83 4.44 -1.57
C PHE A 232 5.13 5.01 -1.02
N ILE A 233 5.05 5.63 0.16
CA ILE A 233 6.24 6.07 0.89
C ILE A 233 6.47 5.14 2.06
N THR A 234 7.64 4.49 2.06
CA THR A 234 8.20 3.77 3.21
C THR A 234 9.08 4.76 3.97
N SER A 235 8.59 5.35 5.06
CA SER A 235 9.48 6.05 5.98
C SER A 235 10.30 5.01 6.74
N HIS A 236 11.63 5.04 6.61
CA HIS A 236 12.49 4.49 7.65
C HIS A 236 12.24 5.33 8.90
N MET A 237 11.51 4.78 9.88
CA MET A 237 11.64 5.23 11.27
C MET A 237 12.85 4.54 11.87
#